data_AF-A0A917R8H0-F1
#
_entry.id   AF-A0A917R8H0-F1
#
_cell.length_a   1.000
_cell.length_b   1.000
_cell.length_c   1.000
_cell.angle_alpha   90.00
_cell.angle_beta   90.00
_cell.angle_gamma   90.00
#
_symmetry.space_group_name_H-M   'P 1'
#
loop_
_entity.id
_entity.type
_entity.pdbx_description
1 polymer ?
#
loop_
_entity_poly.entity_id
_entity_poly.type
_entity_poly.pdbx_seq_one_letter_code
_entity_poly.pdbx_strand_id
1 'polypeptide(L)'
;MSDRGIEFKPNMDDPKYVKLTSGLPEGISRAEISYRKAGGLRGSREVHRSAAEFAHLRTSAHTGYDGGRSAPEQLTLGHAERYIEQARQRMREQDNEIRRIHEAVDLDCPWCERRRTYIGVLGFITGVAGILTDRPAEWGQELLHQHAYRCDRCGSMQYFADGFLAHPLPGRPGT
;
A
#
# COMPACT_ATOMS: atom_id res chain seq x y z
N MET A 1 -19.02 2.00 1.35
CA MET A 1 -18.02 3.00 0.88
C MET A 1 -16.65 2.51 1.35
N SER A 2 -15.66 2.47 0.45
CA SER A 2 -14.28 2.10 0.79
C SER A 2 -13.49 3.38 0.99
N ASP A 3 -13.00 3.60 2.21
CA ASP A 3 -12.08 4.69 2.53
C ASP A 3 -10.66 4.12 2.57
N ARG A 4 -9.89 4.32 1.48
CA ARG A 4 -8.45 4.03 1.39
C ARG A 4 -8.03 2.64 1.92
N GLY A 5 -8.84 1.61 1.67
CA GLY A 5 -8.56 0.24 2.13
C GLY A 5 -9.25 -0.15 3.45
N ILE A 6 -10.17 0.67 3.95
CA ILE A 6 -11.12 0.31 5.01
C ILE A 6 -12.55 0.37 4.43
N GLU A 7 -13.22 -0.77 4.39
CA GLU A 7 -14.58 -0.91 3.88
C GLU A 7 -15.55 -1.17 5.03
N PHE A 8 -16.55 -0.30 5.16
CA PHE A 8 -17.63 -0.42 6.14
C PHE A 8 -18.91 -0.91 5.47
N LYS A 9 -19.51 -1.98 6.00
CA LYS A 9 -20.79 -2.54 5.53
C LYS A 9 -21.82 -2.59 6.66
N PRO A 10 -23.08 -2.18 6.43
CA PRO A 10 -23.60 -1.62 5.17
C PRO A 10 -23.17 -0.16 4.92
N ASN A 11 -22.90 0.61 5.98
CA ASN A 11 -22.45 1.99 5.93
C ASN A 11 -21.39 2.25 7.03
N MET A 12 -20.83 3.45 7.04
CA MET A 12 -19.75 3.84 7.94
C MET A 12 -20.21 4.15 9.37
N ASP A 13 -21.41 4.68 9.52
CA ASP A 13 -21.92 5.19 10.81
C ASP A 13 -22.31 4.04 11.75
N ASP A 14 -22.96 3.01 11.20
CA ASP A 14 -23.40 1.85 11.96
C ASP A 14 -23.13 0.53 11.21
N PRO A 15 -21.85 0.14 11.05
CA PRO A 15 -21.47 -1.06 10.33
C PRO A 15 -21.88 -2.33 11.09
N LYS A 16 -22.23 -3.38 10.35
CA LYS A 16 -22.21 -4.77 10.84
C LYS A 16 -20.82 -5.39 10.72
N TYR A 17 -20.06 -4.91 9.75
CA TYR A 17 -18.84 -5.52 9.30
C TYR A 17 -17.87 -4.46 8.77
N VAL A 18 -16.60 -4.60 9.14
CA VAL A 18 -15.51 -3.74 8.66
C VAL A 18 -14.40 -4.62 8.10
N LYS A 19 -13.96 -4.32 6.88
CA LYS A 19 -12.83 -5.00 6.24
C LYS A 19 -11.69 -4.02 6.06
N LEU A 20 -10.50 -4.41 6.47
CA LEU A 20 -9.27 -3.66 6.34
C LEU A 20 -8.31 -4.41 5.41
N THR A 21 -7.75 -3.70 4.45
CA THR A 21 -6.71 -4.17 3.51
C THR A 21 -5.47 -3.27 3.53
N SER A 22 -5.48 -2.21 4.34
CA SER A 22 -4.41 -1.21 4.44
C SER A 22 -4.24 -0.80 5.92
N GLY A 23 -3.06 -0.29 6.27
CA GLY A 23 -2.74 0.06 7.67
C GLY A 23 -2.60 -1.13 8.61
N LEU A 24 -2.43 -2.34 8.06
CA LEU A 24 -2.35 -3.57 8.84
C LEU A 24 -0.94 -3.78 9.40
N PRO A 25 -0.79 -4.50 10.52
CA PRO A 25 0.51 -4.95 11.00
C PRO A 25 1.26 -5.79 9.95
N GLU A 26 2.59 -5.80 10.03
CA GLU A 26 3.43 -6.60 9.16
C GLU A 26 3.01 -8.09 9.16
N GLY A 27 3.04 -8.70 7.97
CA GLY A 27 2.61 -10.08 7.78
C GLY A 27 1.09 -10.28 7.65
N ILE A 28 0.27 -9.25 7.89
CA ILE A 28 -1.20 -9.32 7.75
C ILE A 28 -1.65 -8.64 6.47
N SER A 29 -2.33 -9.38 5.61
CA SER A 29 -2.83 -8.93 4.31
C SER A 29 -4.28 -8.46 4.34
N ARG A 30 -5.05 -8.95 5.32
CA ARG A 30 -6.44 -8.59 5.52
C ARG A 30 -6.81 -8.73 6.99
N ALA A 31 -7.61 -7.79 7.49
CA ALA A 31 -8.31 -7.95 8.75
C ALA A 31 -9.80 -7.69 8.57
N GLU A 32 -10.62 -8.39 9.34
CA GLU A 32 -12.07 -8.33 9.26
C GLU A 32 -12.67 -8.29 10.66
N ILE A 33 -13.51 -7.30 10.91
CA ILE A 33 -14.21 -7.09 12.16
C ILE A 33 -15.70 -7.30 11.91
N SER A 34 -16.32 -8.22 12.65
CA SER A 34 -17.78 -8.42 12.64
C SER A 34 -18.35 -8.10 14.01
N TYR A 35 -19.40 -7.29 14.07
CA TYR A 35 -20.06 -6.89 15.31
C TYR A 35 -21.12 -7.92 15.69
N ARG A 36 -21.13 -8.34 16.96
CA ARG A 36 -21.94 -9.49 17.40
C ARG A 36 -22.65 -9.23 18.71
N LYS A 37 -23.78 -9.90 18.86
CA LYS A 37 -24.56 -9.97 20.10
C LYS A 37 -24.65 -11.43 20.54
N ALA A 38 -24.57 -11.70 21.84
CA ALA A 38 -24.79 -13.03 22.36
C ALA A 38 -26.19 -13.53 21.99
N GLY A 39 -26.30 -14.83 21.72
CA GLY A 39 -27.55 -15.51 21.40
C GLY A 39 -27.67 -16.00 19.96
N GLY A 40 -28.65 -16.90 19.76
CA GLY A 40 -28.88 -17.62 18.50
C GLY A 40 -28.26 -19.03 18.48
N LEU A 41 -28.55 -19.78 17.42
CA LEU A 41 -28.19 -21.20 17.27
C LEU A 41 -26.68 -21.52 17.32
N ARG A 42 -25.82 -20.54 16.99
CA ARG A 42 -24.35 -20.68 16.99
C ARG A 42 -23.68 -19.93 18.14
N GLY A 43 -24.43 -19.58 19.19
CA GLY A 43 -23.93 -18.85 20.36
C GLY A 43 -23.82 -17.34 20.18
N SER A 44 -23.67 -16.84 18.95
CA SER A 44 -23.71 -15.40 18.64
C SER A 44 -24.21 -15.11 17.23
N ARG A 45 -24.85 -13.95 17.04
CA ARG A 45 -25.30 -13.45 15.74
C ARG A 45 -24.64 -12.12 15.38
N GLU A 46 -24.44 -11.89 14.09
CA GLU A 46 -23.95 -10.61 13.58
C GLU A 46 -25.05 -9.56 13.62
N VAL A 47 -24.72 -8.38 14.11
CA VAL A 47 -25.64 -7.24 14.28
C VAL A 47 -24.93 -5.94 13.90
N HIS A 48 -25.67 -4.85 13.83
CA HIS A 48 -25.08 -3.52 13.72
C HIS A 48 -24.25 -3.17 14.96
N ARG A 49 -23.19 -2.38 14.80
CA ARG A 49 -22.31 -1.91 15.88
C ARG A 49 -23.10 -1.34 17.05
N SER A 50 -24.12 -0.53 16.78
CA SER A 50 -25.01 0.08 17.78
C SER A 50 -25.74 -0.94 18.68
N ALA A 51 -25.98 -2.14 18.18
CA ALA A 51 -26.69 -3.22 18.87
C ALA A 51 -25.77 -4.35 19.36
N ALA A 52 -24.45 -4.19 19.18
CA ALA A 52 -23.46 -5.22 19.48
C ALA A 52 -23.06 -5.23 20.97
N GLU A 53 -22.64 -6.39 21.45
CA GLU A 53 -22.05 -6.56 22.79
C GLU A 53 -20.53 -6.75 22.69
N PHE A 54 -20.05 -7.32 21.59
CA PHE A 54 -18.64 -7.56 21.31
C PHE A 54 -18.39 -7.58 19.80
N ALA A 55 -17.13 -7.69 19.41
CA ALA A 55 -16.73 -7.85 18.02
C ALA A 55 -15.85 -9.10 17.87
N HIS A 56 -15.85 -9.71 16.68
CA HIS A 56 -14.86 -10.71 16.29
C HIS A 56 -13.88 -10.11 15.30
N LEU A 57 -12.59 -10.25 15.58
CA LEU A 57 -11.49 -9.96 14.65
C LEU A 57 -11.03 -11.26 13.98
N ARG A 58 -10.81 -11.21 12.67
CA ARG A 58 -10.13 -12.25 11.90
C ARG A 58 -9.06 -11.63 11.04
N THR A 59 -7.90 -12.26 10.97
CA THR A 59 -6.77 -11.81 10.15
C THR A 59 -6.38 -12.89 9.14
N SER A 60 -5.76 -12.48 8.05
CA SER A 60 -5.20 -13.37 7.04
C SER A 60 -3.79 -12.89 6.68
N ALA A 61 -2.87 -13.84 6.50
CA ALA A 61 -1.48 -13.55 6.15
C ALA A 61 -1.25 -13.55 4.64
N HIS A 62 -0.04 -13.19 4.20
CA HIS A 62 0.38 -13.19 2.78
C HIS A 62 1.00 -14.52 2.29
N THR A 63 1.00 -15.58 3.10
CA THR A 63 1.76 -16.79 2.80
C THR A 63 0.98 -17.82 1.97
N GLY A 64 1.38 -18.02 0.71
CA GLY A 64 1.16 -19.24 -0.08
C GLY A 64 -0.29 -19.62 -0.42
N TYR A 65 -0.45 -20.74 -1.14
CA TYR A 65 -1.72 -21.27 -1.69
C TYR A 65 -2.83 -21.52 -0.65
N ASP A 66 -2.56 -21.35 0.64
CA ASP A 66 -3.50 -21.58 1.73
C ASP A 66 -3.27 -20.58 2.87
N GLY A 67 -3.34 -19.28 2.56
CA GLY A 67 -3.34 -18.19 3.53
C GLY A 67 -4.53 -18.29 4.49
N GLY A 68 -4.42 -19.19 5.47
CA GLY A 68 -5.46 -19.57 6.39
C GLY A 68 -5.99 -18.36 7.15
N ARG A 69 -7.31 -18.21 7.15
CA ARG A 69 -8.00 -17.19 7.95
C ARG A 69 -7.87 -17.57 9.43
N SER A 70 -7.45 -16.63 10.26
CA SER A 70 -7.32 -16.86 11.70
C SER A 70 -8.66 -17.30 12.30
N ALA A 71 -8.59 -18.04 13.40
CA ALA A 71 -9.75 -18.22 14.26
C ALA A 71 -10.27 -16.83 14.70
N PRO A 72 -11.60 -16.67 14.88
CA PRO A 72 -12.16 -15.41 15.35
C PRO A 72 -11.69 -15.14 16.78
N GLU A 73 -11.04 -13.99 16.97
CA GLU A 73 -10.69 -13.45 18.27
C GLU A 73 -11.80 -12.53 18.76
N GLN A 74 -12.30 -12.75 19.99
CA GLN A 74 -13.33 -11.90 20.57
C GLN A 74 -12.71 -10.65 21.18
N LEU A 75 -13.17 -9.49 20.72
CA LEU A 75 -12.76 -8.17 21.18
C LEU A 75 -13.93 -7.44 21.86
N THR A 76 -13.61 -6.58 22.81
CA THR A 76 -14.56 -5.54 23.25
C THR A 76 -14.77 -4.53 22.12
N LEU A 77 -15.90 -3.81 22.12
CA LEU A 77 -16.18 -2.80 21.10
C LEU A 77 -15.09 -1.71 21.07
N GLY A 78 -14.61 -1.27 22.23
CA GLY A 78 -13.51 -0.31 22.33
C GLY A 78 -12.15 -0.85 21.84
N HIS A 79 -11.91 -2.17 21.89
CA HIS A 79 -10.73 -2.77 21.25
C HIS A 79 -10.88 -2.80 19.72
N ALA A 80 -12.07 -3.12 19.20
CA ALA A 80 -12.32 -3.09 17.77
C ALA A 80 -12.17 -1.68 17.19
N GLU A 81 -12.67 -0.66 17.87
CA GLU A 81 -12.51 0.74 17.47
C GLU A 81 -11.04 1.18 17.49
N ARG A 82 -10.31 0.83 18.56
CA ARG A 82 -8.86 1.11 18.64
C ARG A 82 -8.08 0.42 17.52
N TYR A 83 -8.46 -0.79 17.13
CA TYR A 83 -7.82 -1.49 16.01
C TYR A 83 -7.99 -0.72 14.70
N ILE A 84 -9.21 -0.23 14.41
CA ILE A 84 -9.50 0.58 13.21
C ILE A 84 -8.70 1.89 13.26
N GLU A 85 -8.66 2.57 14.41
CA GLU A 85 -7.94 3.84 14.53
C GLU A 85 -6.43 3.67 14.42
N GLN A 86 -5.87 2.59 14.97
CA GLN A 86 -4.47 2.23 14.75
C GLN A 86 -4.16 1.99 13.28
N ALA A 87 -5.06 1.32 12.55
CA ALA A 87 -4.87 1.12 11.10
C ALA A 87 -4.85 2.45 10.36
N ARG A 88 -5.79 3.36 10.65
CA ARG A 88 -5.81 4.72 10.11
C ARG A 88 -4.55 5.50 10.45
N GLN A 89 -4.06 5.38 11.68
CA GLN A 89 -2.84 6.06 12.11
C GLN A 89 -1.62 5.58 11.32
N ARG A 90 -1.44 4.26 11.16
CA ARG A 90 -0.35 3.71 10.32
C ARG A 90 -0.45 4.18 8.88
N MET A 91 -1.66 4.24 8.32
CA MET A 91 -1.87 4.78 6.97
C MET A 91 -1.46 6.26 6.87
N ARG A 92 -1.82 7.09 7.87
CA ARG A 92 -1.39 8.49 7.92
C ARG A 92 0.12 8.63 8.05
N GLU A 93 0.77 7.78 8.84
CA GLU A 93 2.22 7.77 9.00
C GLU A 93 2.92 7.39 7.69
N GLN A 94 2.44 6.35 7.01
CA GLN A 94 2.93 5.93 5.70
C GLN A 94 2.75 7.03 4.64
N ASP A 95 1.56 7.65 4.57
CA ASP A 95 1.28 8.77 3.66
C ASP A 95 2.23 9.96 3.93
N ASN A 96 2.49 10.27 5.20
CA ASN A 96 3.39 11.35 5.59
C ASN A 96 4.84 11.03 5.21
N GLU A 97 5.27 9.79 5.37
CA GLU A 97 6.63 9.37 5.00
C GLU A 97 6.84 9.43 3.49
N ILE A 98 5.89 8.89 2.70
CA ILE A 98 5.91 8.99 1.24
C ILE A 98 5.95 10.47 0.82
N ARG A 99 5.14 11.32 1.45
CA ARG A 99 5.16 12.77 1.18
C ARG A 99 6.53 13.38 1.48
N ARG A 100 7.15 13.08 2.62
CA ARG A 100 8.49 13.60 2.96
C ARG A 100 9.54 13.14 1.95
N ILE A 101 9.51 11.88 1.53
CA ILE A 101 10.44 11.38 0.51
C ILE A 101 10.22 12.15 -0.80
N HIS A 102 8.97 12.34 -1.22
CA HIS A 102 8.65 13.11 -2.43
C HIS A 102 9.08 14.58 -2.35
N GLU A 103 8.96 15.21 -1.18
CA GLU A 103 9.41 16.59 -0.92
C GLU A 103 10.95 16.69 -0.92
N ALA A 104 11.66 15.63 -0.53
CA ALA A 104 13.12 15.58 -0.54
C ALA A 104 13.73 15.36 -1.95
N VAL A 105 12.93 14.88 -2.90
CA VAL A 105 13.40 14.69 -4.28
C VAL A 105 13.44 16.03 -5.01
N ASP A 106 14.66 16.54 -5.23
CA ASP A 106 14.89 17.68 -6.09
C ASP A 106 14.68 17.31 -7.56
N LEU A 107 13.65 17.89 -8.15
CA LEU A 107 13.31 17.76 -9.57
C LEU A 107 13.69 19.02 -10.36
N ASP A 108 14.36 20.00 -9.76
CA ASP A 108 14.74 21.22 -10.43
C ASP A 108 15.95 20.99 -11.35
N CYS A 109 15.86 21.59 -12.53
CA CYS A 109 16.94 21.57 -13.50
C CYS A 109 18.08 22.48 -13.02
N PRO A 110 19.31 21.98 -12.79
CA PRO A 110 20.41 22.79 -12.26
C PRO A 110 20.88 23.86 -13.26
N TRP A 111 20.47 23.75 -14.53
CA TRP A 111 20.82 24.71 -15.58
C TRP A 111 19.71 25.75 -15.85
N CYS A 112 18.46 25.44 -15.52
CA CYS A 112 17.31 26.27 -15.88
C CYS A 112 16.47 26.72 -14.69
N GLU A 113 16.74 26.18 -13.49
CA GLU A 113 15.99 26.44 -12.25
C GLU A 113 14.48 26.24 -12.42
N ARG A 114 14.12 25.23 -13.24
CA ARG A 114 12.75 24.84 -13.52
C ARG A 114 12.54 23.40 -13.10
N ARG A 115 11.38 23.13 -12.50
CA ARG A 115 10.95 21.78 -12.16
C ARG A 115 10.78 20.94 -13.42
N ARG A 116 11.47 19.81 -13.49
CA ARG A 116 11.30 18.82 -14.55
C ARG A 116 9.90 18.22 -14.52
N THR A 117 9.32 18.00 -15.68
CA THR A 117 8.01 17.36 -15.84
C THR A 117 8.18 15.86 -16.03
N TYR A 118 7.34 15.07 -15.38
CA TYR A 118 7.30 13.62 -15.62
C TYR A 118 6.85 13.33 -17.06
N ILE A 119 7.61 12.49 -17.76
CA ILE A 119 7.34 12.14 -19.17
C ILE A 119 7.01 10.65 -19.38
N GLY A 120 7.03 9.83 -18.32
CA GLY A 120 6.68 8.42 -18.40
C GLY A 120 7.78 7.49 -17.91
N VAL A 121 7.63 6.20 -18.24
CA VAL A 121 8.62 5.16 -17.99
C VAL A 121 9.44 4.94 -19.26
N LEU A 122 10.76 4.95 -19.13
CA LEU A 122 11.69 4.57 -20.20
C LEU A 122 12.36 3.25 -19.85
N GLY A 123 12.49 2.36 -20.83
CA GLY A 123 13.24 1.12 -20.71
C GLY A 123 14.70 1.36 -21.09
N PHE A 124 15.62 0.96 -20.20
CA PHE A 124 17.04 0.94 -20.45
C PHE A 124 17.51 -0.50 -20.61
N ILE A 125 18.25 -0.78 -21.68
CA ILE A 125 18.93 -2.06 -21.87
C ILE A 125 20.33 -1.88 -21.31
N THR A 126 20.61 -2.50 -20.17
CA THR A 126 21.98 -2.54 -19.64
C THR A 126 22.69 -3.76 -20.22
N GLY A 127 23.67 -3.51 -21.09
CA GLY A 127 24.65 -4.52 -21.51
C GLY A 127 25.88 -4.46 -20.62
N VAL A 128 26.41 -5.60 -20.19
CA VAL A 128 27.73 -5.66 -19.54
C VAL A 128 28.80 -5.45 -20.61
N ALA A 129 29.72 -4.50 -20.40
CA ALA A 129 30.89 -4.35 -21.27
C ALA A 129 31.83 -5.55 -21.06
N GLY A 130 31.65 -6.59 -21.87
CA GLY A 130 32.45 -7.81 -21.81
C GLY A 130 33.91 -7.53 -22.15
N ILE A 131 34.79 -7.58 -21.15
CA ILE A 131 36.20 -7.90 -21.38
C ILE A 131 36.26 -9.40 -21.69
N LEU A 132 36.66 -9.70 -22.93
CA LEU A 132 37.31 -10.93 -23.41
C LEU A 132 37.29 -12.14 -22.44
N THR A 133 36.20 -12.90 -22.39
CA THR A 133 36.23 -14.25 -21.82
C THR A 133 35.36 -15.22 -22.64
N ASP A 134 35.85 -16.44 -22.81
CA ASP A 134 35.41 -17.44 -23.80
C ASP A 134 34.10 -18.17 -23.45
N ARG A 135 33.16 -17.52 -22.75
CA ARG A 135 31.87 -18.13 -22.36
C ARG A 135 30.67 -17.23 -22.69
N PRO A 136 30.05 -17.40 -23.87
CA PRO A 136 28.98 -16.51 -24.37
C PRO A 136 27.56 -16.80 -23.83
N ALA A 137 27.39 -17.63 -22.79
CA ALA A 137 26.09 -18.22 -22.48
C ALA A 137 25.26 -17.53 -21.35
N GLU A 138 25.73 -16.44 -20.75
CA GLU A 138 25.00 -15.72 -19.68
C GLU A 138 24.62 -14.28 -20.08
N TRP A 139 24.23 -14.08 -21.34
CA TRP A 139 23.91 -12.75 -21.88
C TRP A 139 22.43 -12.42 -21.67
N GLY A 140 22.04 -12.27 -20.41
CA GLY A 140 20.75 -11.69 -20.06
C GLY A 140 20.81 -10.18 -20.22
N GLN A 141 20.23 -9.64 -21.30
CA GLN A 141 19.90 -8.21 -21.33
C GLN A 141 18.85 -7.95 -20.25
N GLU A 142 19.22 -7.23 -19.19
CA GLU A 142 18.25 -6.80 -18.19
C GLU A 142 17.58 -5.51 -18.70
N LEU A 143 16.24 -5.54 -18.80
CA LEU A 143 15.45 -4.37 -19.14
C LEU A 143 15.06 -3.67 -17.84
N LEU A 144 15.75 -2.57 -17.54
CA LEU A 144 15.45 -1.76 -16.37
C LEU A 144 14.44 -0.66 -16.74
N HIS A 145 13.31 -0.66 -16.05
CA HIS A 145 12.29 0.39 -16.19
C HIS A 145 12.63 1.54 -15.25
N GLN A 146 12.75 2.75 -15.80
CA GLN A 146 13.01 3.95 -15.02
C GLN A 146 11.99 5.04 -15.35
N HIS A 147 11.49 5.70 -14.31
CA HIS A 147 10.65 6.87 -14.40
C HIS A 147 11.47 8.09 -14.80
N ALA A 148 11.07 8.75 -15.89
CA ALA A 148 11.82 9.83 -16.49
C ALA A 148 11.14 11.18 -16.28
N TYR A 149 11.95 12.18 -15.94
CA TYR A 149 11.57 13.58 -15.79
C TYR A 149 12.42 14.41 -16.76
N ARG A 150 11.79 15.33 -17.48
CA ARG A 150 12.45 16.17 -18.49
C ARG A 150 12.23 17.65 -18.21
N CYS A 151 13.29 18.45 -18.35
CA CYS A 151 13.18 19.90 -18.37
C CYS A 151 12.56 20.36 -19.70
N ASP A 152 11.51 21.17 -19.63
CA ASP A 152 10.81 21.76 -20.77
C ASP A 152 11.69 22.70 -21.62
N ARG A 153 12.71 23.31 -21.00
CA ARG A 153 13.58 24.30 -21.64
C ARG A 153 14.83 23.70 -22.29
N CYS A 154 15.68 23.02 -21.51
CA CYS A 154 16.97 22.50 -22.01
C CYS A 154 16.94 21.01 -22.36
N GLY A 155 15.84 20.31 -22.08
CA GLY A 155 15.71 18.88 -22.34
C GLY A 155 16.48 17.98 -21.37
N SER A 156 17.14 18.51 -20.35
CA SER A 156 17.85 17.68 -19.36
C SER A 156 16.91 16.66 -18.72
N MET A 157 17.41 15.45 -18.50
CA MET A 157 16.64 14.34 -17.96
C MET A 157 17.15 13.91 -16.58
N GLN A 158 16.23 13.39 -15.78
CA GLN A 158 16.50 12.76 -14.49
C GLN A 158 15.67 11.48 -14.42
N TYR A 159 16.27 10.40 -13.90
CA TYR A 159 15.69 9.07 -13.91
C TYR A 159 15.62 8.50 -12.50
N PHE A 160 14.54 7.78 -12.22
CA PHE A 160 14.34 7.07 -10.96
C PHE A 160 13.98 5.62 -11.27
N ALA A 161 14.70 4.68 -10.66
CA ALA A 161 14.38 3.26 -10.83
C ALA A 161 13.03 2.94 -10.16
N ASP A 162 12.21 2.14 -10.84
CA ASP A 162 10.93 1.69 -10.30
C ASP A 162 11.15 0.82 -9.05
N GLY A 163 10.34 1.03 -8.01
CA GLY A 163 10.39 0.26 -6.75
C GLY A 163 11.58 0.49 -5.80
N PHE A 164 12.62 1.23 -6.20
CA PHE A 164 13.82 1.45 -5.35
C PHE A 164 13.81 2.78 -4.56
N LEU A 165 13.24 3.83 -5.15
CA LEU A 165 13.15 5.15 -4.50
C LEU A 165 11.74 5.70 -4.73
N ALA A 166 11.02 6.06 -3.66
CA ALA A 166 9.74 6.73 -3.82
C ALA A 166 9.96 8.12 -4.44
N HIS A 167 9.16 8.48 -5.44
CA HIS A 167 9.36 9.70 -6.22
C HIS A 167 8.03 10.19 -6.83
N PRO A 168 7.91 11.49 -7.14
CA PRO A 168 6.61 12.11 -7.40
C PRO A 168 5.97 11.75 -8.76
N LEU A 169 5.17 10.69 -8.82
CA LEU A 169 4.45 10.30 -10.03
C LEU A 169 3.16 11.12 -10.25
N PRO A 170 2.84 11.57 -11.48
CA PRO A 170 1.58 12.25 -11.76
C PRO A 170 0.39 11.30 -11.64
N GLY A 171 -0.67 11.76 -10.98
CA GLY A 171 -1.95 11.06 -10.90
C GLY A 171 -1.98 9.85 -9.95
N ARG A 172 -0.86 9.48 -9.31
CA ARG A 172 -0.86 8.52 -8.20
C ARG A 172 -0.86 9.29 -6.87
N PRO A 173 -1.99 9.38 -6.15
CA PRO A 173 -1.90 9.55 -4.70
C PRO A 173 -1.09 8.37 -4.17
N GLY A 174 -0.08 8.66 -3.34
CA GLY A 174 0.93 7.69 -2.87
C GLY A 174 0.35 6.30 -2.60
N THR A 175 0.89 5.31 -3.29
CA THR A 175 0.74 3.89 -2.96
C THR A 175 2.06 3.40 -2.41
#